data_AF-A0A954Y7E0-F1
#
_entry.id   AF-A0A954Y7E0-F1
#
_cell.length_a   1.000
_cell.length_b   1.000
_cell.length_c   1.000
_cell.angle_alpha   90.00
_cell.angle_beta   90.00
_cell.angle_gamma   90.00
#
_symmetry.space_group_name_H-M   'P 1'
#
loop_
_entity.id
_entity.type
_entity.pdbx_description
1 polymer ?
#
loop_
_entity_poly.entity_id
_entity_poly.type
_entity_poly.pdbx_seq_one_letter_code
_entity_poly.pdbx_strand_id
1 'polypeptide(L)'
;MNYFAHALPHLADPQPNAYLLAGVAAPDWLNVTAKKTKCRTRHAQAFFEHADPRMTSLARGVARHHADDAWFHDTRAFNELSLRFAKQVRDAFGDSSGMRPWFLGHILVELLLDDALIASAPHQLDAYYGVMDSLDAEFVASAIQTMCGRPVGELAWFIDRYRQVRFLADYSDDQRLLMRLNQVMSRVRLDELPLSFPELLPAMRAAVEERREELTAQPA
;
A
#
# COMPACT_ATOMS: atom_id res chain seq x y z
N MET A 1 -3.15 -4.68 3.37
CA MET A 1 -2.96 -3.33 3.95
C MET A 1 -2.32 -2.48 2.86
N ASN A 2 -2.10 -1.18 3.10
CA ASN A 2 -1.40 -0.33 2.14
C ASN A 2 -0.10 0.23 2.76
N TYR A 3 0.60 1.10 2.04
CA TYR A 3 1.94 1.58 2.39
C TYR A 3 2.09 2.06 3.84
N PHE A 4 1.23 2.98 4.29
CA PHE A 4 1.42 3.62 5.60
C PHE A 4 1.06 2.65 6.74
N ALA A 5 -0.04 1.91 6.60
CA ALA A 5 -0.45 0.89 7.57
C ALA A 5 0.63 -0.17 7.78
N HIS A 6 1.32 -0.63 6.72
CA HIS A 6 2.46 -1.53 6.84
C HIS A 6 3.66 -0.89 7.55
N ALA A 7 3.92 0.39 7.31
CA ALA A 7 5.07 1.08 7.86
C ALA A 7 4.90 1.45 9.34
N LEU A 8 3.67 1.75 9.77
CA LEU A 8 3.38 2.37 11.06
C LEU A 8 3.99 1.67 12.27
N PRO A 9 3.89 0.33 12.42
CA PRO A 9 4.48 -0.37 13.57
C PRO A 9 6.00 -0.22 13.65
N HIS A 10 6.66 0.00 12.52
CA HIS A 10 8.12 0.11 12.40
C HIS A 10 8.63 1.55 12.53
N LEU A 11 7.73 2.54 12.47
CA LEU A 11 8.07 3.93 12.75
C LEU A 11 8.16 4.22 14.26
N ALA A 12 7.57 3.34 15.09
CA ALA A 12 7.66 3.44 16.54
C ALA A 12 9.02 3.00 17.11
N ASP A 13 9.85 2.32 16.30
CA ASP A 13 11.20 1.94 16.70
C ASP A 13 12.06 3.21 16.96
N PRO A 14 12.93 3.23 17.98
CA PRO A 14 13.79 4.40 18.26
C PRO A 14 14.69 4.80 17.09
N GLN A 15 15.02 3.84 16.23
CA GLN A 15 15.77 4.05 14.99
C GLN A 15 15.09 3.26 13.86
N PRO A 16 14.08 3.85 13.19
CA PRO A 16 13.37 3.19 12.10
C PRO A 16 14.33 2.79 10.98
N ASN A 17 14.17 1.58 10.47
CA ASN A 17 15.05 1.02 9.45
C ASN A 17 14.48 1.25 8.05
N ALA A 18 15.09 2.15 7.28
CA ALA A 18 14.64 2.49 5.93
C ALA A 18 14.53 1.28 5.00
N TYR A 19 15.46 0.32 5.07
CA TYR A 19 15.43 -0.86 4.20
C TYR A 19 14.31 -1.83 4.59
N LEU A 20 13.95 -1.91 5.87
CA LEU A 20 12.76 -2.66 6.29
C LEU A 20 11.49 -2.01 5.74
N LEU A 21 11.37 -0.67 5.83
CA LEU A 21 10.24 0.07 5.26
C LEU A 21 10.15 -0.09 3.74
N ALA A 22 11.28 -0.02 3.03
CA ALA A 22 11.34 -0.33 1.61
C ALA A 22 10.91 -1.78 1.33
N GLY A 23 11.24 -2.71 2.22
CA GLY A 23 10.87 -4.11 2.09
C GLY A 23 9.37 -4.31 2.20
N VAL A 24 8.71 -3.64 3.15
CA VAL A 24 7.25 -3.74 3.28
C VAL A 24 6.51 -3.04 2.13
N ALA A 25 7.11 -2.05 1.48
CA ALA A 25 6.52 -1.36 0.32
C ALA A 25 6.82 -2.05 -1.04
N ALA A 26 7.90 -2.82 -1.14
CA ALA A 26 8.40 -3.36 -2.40
C ALA A 26 7.41 -4.25 -3.17
N PRO A 27 6.61 -5.13 -2.55
CA PRO A 27 5.60 -5.91 -3.27
C PRO A 27 4.60 -5.04 -4.04
N ASP A 28 4.20 -3.90 -3.47
CA ASP A 28 3.29 -2.95 -4.11
C ASP A 28 3.97 -2.08 -5.16
N TRP A 29 5.22 -1.67 -4.93
CA TRP A 29 6.01 -0.99 -5.96
C TRP A 29 6.17 -1.85 -7.21
N LEU A 30 6.39 -3.15 -7.05
CA LEU A 30 6.47 -4.08 -8.19
C LEU A 30 5.16 -4.19 -8.97
N ASN A 31 4.00 -3.96 -8.34
CA ASN A 31 2.72 -3.88 -9.07
C ASN A 31 2.70 -2.69 -10.04
N VAL A 32 3.50 -1.65 -9.79
CA VAL A 32 3.65 -0.47 -10.66
C VAL A 32 4.75 -0.66 -11.70
N THR A 33 5.94 -1.07 -11.28
CA THR A 33 7.15 -1.04 -12.13
C THR A 33 7.36 -2.31 -12.94
N ALA A 34 6.89 -3.45 -12.42
CA ALA A 34 7.11 -4.76 -13.03
C ALA A 34 6.03 -5.77 -12.63
N LYS A 35 4.77 -5.53 -13.06
CA LYS A 35 3.60 -6.34 -12.65
C LYS A 35 3.70 -7.86 -12.79
N LYS A 36 4.63 -8.37 -13.62
CA LYS A 36 4.90 -9.80 -13.83
C LYS A 36 5.95 -10.38 -12.86
N THR A 37 6.65 -9.52 -12.14
CA THR A 37 7.65 -9.84 -11.12
C THR A 37 7.00 -9.74 -9.74
N LYS A 38 7.18 -10.77 -8.92
CA LYS A 38 6.59 -10.84 -7.58
C LYS A 38 7.68 -11.21 -6.59
N CYS A 39 8.01 -10.30 -5.67
CA CYS A 39 8.85 -10.62 -4.52
C CYS A 39 7.96 -11.20 -3.42
N ARG A 40 8.05 -12.52 -3.20
CA ARG A 40 7.27 -13.24 -2.19
C ARG A 40 8.18 -13.60 -1.03
N THR A 41 7.62 -13.91 0.14
CA THR A 41 8.39 -14.39 1.30
C THR A 41 9.36 -15.51 0.94
N ARG A 42 8.93 -16.50 0.15
CA ARG A 42 9.81 -17.60 -0.32
C ARG A 42 11.03 -17.16 -1.14
N HIS A 43 10.96 -16.00 -1.80
CA HIS A 43 12.08 -15.43 -2.56
C HIS A 43 13.03 -14.67 -1.62
N ALA A 44 12.50 -14.04 -0.58
CA ALA A 44 13.26 -13.26 0.40
C ALA A 44 13.90 -14.13 1.51
N GLN A 45 13.35 -15.30 1.82
CA GLN A 45 13.77 -16.18 2.93
C GLN A 45 15.27 -16.50 2.92
N ALA A 46 15.86 -16.75 1.75
CA ALA A 46 17.30 -17.05 1.63
C ALA A 46 18.21 -15.88 2.07
N PHE A 47 17.66 -14.68 2.25
CA PHE A 47 18.38 -13.46 2.57
C PHE A 47 18.15 -12.98 4.01
N PHE A 48 17.48 -13.75 4.87
CA PHE A 48 17.21 -13.36 6.27
C PHE A 48 18.44 -13.32 7.18
N GLU A 49 19.54 -13.93 6.73
CA GLU A 49 20.84 -14.01 7.41
C GLU A 49 21.96 -13.56 6.47
N HIS A 50 21.66 -12.63 5.56
CA HIS A 50 22.65 -12.12 4.63
C HIS A 50 23.69 -11.25 5.36
N ALA A 51 24.95 -11.30 4.90
CA ALA A 51 26.06 -10.58 5.50
C ALA A 51 25.87 -9.04 5.46
N ASP A 52 25.25 -8.52 4.41
CA ASP A 52 24.82 -7.11 4.34
C ASP A 52 23.50 -6.92 5.13
N PRO A 53 23.50 -6.13 6.22
CA PRO A 53 22.30 -5.91 7.05
C PRO A 53 21.16 -5.20 6.31
N ARG A 54 21.46 -4.43 5.25
CA ARG A 54 20.44 -3.77 4.43
C ARG A 54 19.62 -4.81 3.65
N MET A 55 20.31 -5.81 3.09
CA MET A 55 19.67 -6.95 2.41
C MET A 55 18.79 -7.73 3.39
N THR A 56 19.30 -8.02 4.58
CA THR A 56 18.51 -8.70 5.63
C THR A 56 17.26 -7.93 6.00
N SER A 57 17.38 -6.61 6.23
CA SER A 57 16.25 -5.74 6.60
C SER A 57 15.20 -5.69 5.49
N LEU A 58 15.64 -5.53 4.24
CA LEU A 58 14.78 -5.52 3.06
C LEU A 58 14.03 -6.85 2.89
N ALA A 59 14.74 -7.98 3.01
CA ALA A 59 14.15 -9.31 2.91
C ALA A 59 13.08 -9.55 3.99
N ARG A 60 13.38 -9.16 5.23
CA ARG A 60 12.42 -9.26 6.35
C ARG A 60 11.22 -8.35 6.15
N GLY A 61 11.40 -7.15 5.60
CA GLY A 61 10.30 -6.26 5.23
C GLY A 61 9.37 -6.89 4.18
N VAL A 62 9.92 -7.53 3.14
CA VAL A 62 9.10 -8.25 2.16
C VAL A 62 8.27 -9.34 2.82
N ALA A 63 8.89 -10.14 3.71
CA ALA A 63 8.19 -11.19 4.43
C ALA A 63 7.10 -10.63 5.35
N ARG A 64 7.38 -9.48 5.99
CA ARG A 64 6.47 -8.78 6.87
C ARG A 64 5.24 -8.28 6.13
N HIS A 65 5.38 -7.67 4.95
CA HIS A 65 4.25 -7.26 4.11
C HIS A 65 3.29 -8.43 3.85
N HIS A 66 3.80 -9.59 3.44
CA HIS A 66 2.94 -10.76 3.18
C HIS A 66 2.25 -11.30 4.43
N ALA A 67 2.94 -11.28 5.57
CA ALA A 67 2.34 -11.67 6.85
C ALA A 67 1.22 -10.70 7.24
N ASP A 68 1.48 -9.41 7.06
CA ASP A 68 0.56 -8.33 7.34
C ASP A 68 -0.69 -8.37 6.47
N ASP A 69 -0.54 -8.57 5.17
CA ASP A 69 -1.65 -8.75 4.24
C ASP A 69 -2.50 -9.97 4.58
N ALA A 70 -1.86 -11.08 4.92
CA ALA A 70 -2.56 -12.33 5.19
C ALA A 70 -3.57 -12.17 6.34
N TRP A 71 -3.14 -11.63 7.48
CA TRP A 71 -4.07 -11.46 8.60
C TRP A 71 -5.06 -10.30 8.36
N PHE A 72 -4.63 -9.24 7.67
CA PHE A 72 -5.50 -8.09 7.40
C PHE A 72 -6.70 -8.47 6.52
N HIS A 73 -6.46 -9.22 5.43
CA HIS A 73 -7.53 -9.68 4.54
C HIS A 73 -8.44 -10.74 5.21
N ASP A 74 -7.95 -11.42 6.23
CA ASP A 74 -8.75 -12.36 7.04
C ASP A 74 -9.62 -11.66 8.10
N THR A 75 -9.41 -10.35 8.37
CA THR A 75 -10.24 -9.63 9.34
C THR A 75 -11.70 -9.54 8.88
N ARG A 76 -12.63 -9.68 9.83
CA ARG A 76 -14.06 -9.48 9.58
C ARG A 76 -14.35 -8.08 9.06
N ALA A 77 -13.68 -7.07 9.64
CA ALA A 77 -13.86 -5.68 9.26
C ALA A 77 -13.51 -5.41 7.81
N PHE A 78 -12.36 -5.93 7.34
CA PHE A 78 -11.96 -5.78 5.95
C PHE A 78 -12.99 -6.38 4.98
N ASN A 79 -13.46 -7.60 5.27
CA ASN A 79 -14.40 -8.31 4.42
C ASN A 79 -15.77 -7.60 4.36
N GLU A 80 -16.32 -7.19 5.50
CA GLU A 80 -17.61 -6.48 5.55
C GLU A 80 -17.55 -5.10 4.89
N LEU A 81 -16.49 -4.33 5.12
CA LEU A 81 -16.31 -3.02 4.48
C LEU A 81 -16.09 -3.13 2.97
N SER A 82 -15.27 -4.08 2.52
CA SER A 82 -15.03 -4.32 1.09
C SER A 82 -16.33 -4.64 0.35
N LEU A 83 -17.17 -5.51 0.93
CA LEU A 83 -18.48 -5.85 0.38
C LEU A 83 -19.46 -4.66 0.41
N ARG A 84 -19.49 -3.91 1.52
CA ARG A 84 -20.30 -2.70 1.65
C ARG A 84 -19.94 -1.67 0.59
N PHE A 85 -18.65 -1.38 0.40
CA PHE A 85 -18.18 -0.40 -0.58
C PHE A 85 -18.43 -0.89 -2.00
N ALA A 86 -18.19 -2.16 -2.29
CA ALA A 86 -18.53 -2.75 -3.59
C ALA A 86 -20.02 -2.60 -3.92
N LYS A 87 -20.91 -2.76 -2.94
CA LYS A 87 -22.35 -2.53 -3.10
C LYS A 87 -22.65 -1.05 -3.34
N GLN A 88 -22.12 -0.14 -2.52
CA GLN A 88 -22.34 1.31 -2.67
C GLN A 88 -21.90 1.83 -4.04
N VAL A 89 -20.72 1.40 -4.53
CA VAL A 89 -20.23 1.74 -5.87
C VAL A 89 -21.20 1.25 -6.95
N ARG A 90 -21.67 0.00 -6.83
CA ARG A 90 -22.63 -0.58 -7.78
C ARG A 90 -23.97 0.14 -7.77
N ASP A 91 -24.49 0.45 -6.58
CA ASP A 91 -25.77 1.15 -6.43
C ASP A 91 -25.70 2.57 -7.02
N ALA A 92 -24.54 3.24 -6.94
CA ALA A 92 -24.33 4.60 -7.45
C ALA A 92 -24.11 4.66 -8.97
N PHE A 93 -23.40 3.68 -9.56
CA PHE A 93 -22.93 3.77 -10.95
C PHE A 93 -23.40 2.63 -11.87
N GLY A 94 -24.13 1.66 -11.33
CA GLY A 94 -24.60 0.48 -12.05
C GLY A 94 -23.50 -0.49 -12.47
N ASP A 95 -23.90 -1.56 -13.15
CA ASP A 95 -23.00 -2.59 -13.71
C ASP A 95 -22.53 -2.26 -15.14
N SER A 96 -22.92 -1.10 -15.70
CA SER A 96 -22.72 -0.73 -17.11
C SER A 96 -21.32 -0.22 -17.46
N SER A 97 -20.43 -0.15 -16.48
CA SER A 97 -19.05 0.31 -16.66
C SER A 97 -18.10 -0.88 -16.53
N GLY A 98 -16.93 -0.82 -17.17
CA GLY A 98 -15.85 -1.77 -16.90
C GLY A 98 -15.32 -1.71 -15.47
N MET A 99 -15.96 -0.96 -14.56
CA MET A 99 -15.64 -0.95 -13.14
C MET A 99 -15.79 -2.36 -12.56
N ARG A 100 -14.87 -2.71 -11.65
CA ARG A 100 -14.92 -3.97 -10.89
C ARG A 100 -15.25 -3.60 -9.43
N PRO A 101 -16.53 -3.54 -9.02
CA PRO A 101 -16.90 -2.98 -7.72
C PRO A 101 -16.26 -3.71 -6.54
N TRP A 102 -16.09 -5.03 -6.62
CA TRP A 102 -15.39 -5.80 -5.58
C TRP A 102 -13.91 -5.41 -5.44
N PHE A 103 -13.22 -5.25 -6.58
CA PHE A 103 -11.84 -4.76 -6.60
C PHE A 103 -11.75 -3.34 -6.05
N LEU A 104 -12.69 -2.46 -6.43
CA LEU A 104 -12.71 -1.09 -5.94
C LEU A 104 -12.98 -1.04 -4.43
N GLY A 105 -13.96 -1.82 -3.94
CA GLY A 105 -14.24 -1.96 -2.52
C GLY A 105 -13.02 -2.38 -1.71
N HIS A 106 -12.27 -3.37 -2.21
CA HIS A 106 -11.02 -3.84 -1.61
C HIS A 106 -9.98 -2.70 -1.49
N ILE A 107 -9.62 -2.06 -2.60
CA ILE A 107 -8.58 -1.01 -2.58
C ILE A 107 -9.03 0.24 -1.81
N LEU A 108 -10.33 0.53 -1.76
CA LEU A 108 -10.85 1.65 -0.98
C LEU A 108 -10.61 1.44 0.52
N VAL A 109 -10.86 0.24 1.05
CA VAL A 109 -10.58 -0.03 2.47
C VAL A 109 -9.10 0.19 2.78
N GLU A 110 -8.21 -0.29 1.91
CA GLU A 110 -6.75 -0.13 2.07
C GLU A 110 -6.29 1.33 2.04
N LEU A 111 -6.77 2.11 1.05
CA LEU A 111 -6.41 3.52 0.89
C LEU A 111 -6.99 4.40 2.00
N LEU A 112 -8.25 4.16 2.38
CA LEU A 112 -8.91 4.94 3.41
C LEU A 112 -8.42 4.57 4.82
N LEU A 113 -7.87 3.36 5.01
CA LEU A 113 -7.18 3.01 6.25
C LEU A 113 -5.89 3.82 6.40
N ASP A 114 -5.09 3.94 5.34
CA ASP A 114 -3.90 4.80 5.36
C ASP A 114 -4.28 6.26 5.66
N ASP A 115 -5.35 6.78 5.04
CA ASP A 115 -5.88 8.12 5.34
C ASP A 115 -6.26 8.28 6.81
N ALA A 116 -7.02 7.34 7.37
CA ALA A 116 -7.44 7.37 8.77
C ALA A 116 -6.26 7.33 9.74
N LEU A 117 -5.23 6.52 9.45
CA LEU A 117 -4.01 6.45 10.23
C LEU A 117 -3.20 7.75 10.14
N ILE A 118 -3.05 8.31 8.93
CA ILE A 118 -2.37 9.59 8.71
C ILE A 118 -3.08 10.72 9.45
N ALA A 119 -4.41 10.78 9.38
CA ALA A 119 -5.21 11.80 10.07
C ALA A 119 -5.02 11.74 11.60
N SER A 120 -4.86 10.54 12.17
CA SER A 120 -4.62 10.35 13.60
C SER A 120 -3.21 10.77 14.06
N ALA A 121 -2.22 10.69 13.18
CA ALA A 121 -0.83 11.03 13.47
C ALA A 121 -0.09 11.64 12.27
N PRO A 122 -0.40 12.88 11.85
CA PRO A 122 0.17 13.46 10.63
C PRO A 122 1.70 13.55 10.62
N HIS A 123 2.29 13.80 11.80
CA HIS A 123 3.75 13.86 11.98
C HIS A 123 4.45 12.51 11.69
N GLN A 124 3.74 11.38 11.82
CA GLN A 124 4.29 10.07 11.48
C GLN A 124 4.38 9.87 9.96
N LEU A 125 3.53 10.54 9.16
CA LEU A 125 3.70 10.56 7.70
C LEU A 125 4.98 11.31 7.30
N ASP A 126 5.28 12.41 7.99
CA ASP A 126 6.53 13.13 7.77
C ASP A 126 7.75 12.32 8.18
N ALA A 127 7.68 11.63 9.33
CA ALA A 127 8.70 10.69 9.77
C ALA A 127 8.89 9.54 8.76
N TYR A 128 7.79 8.96 8.26
CA TYR A 128 7.83 7.91 7.23
C TYR A 128 8.66 8.35 6.02
N TYR A 129 8.30 9.47 5.40
CA TYR A 129 9.05 9.93 4.24
C TYR A 129 10.46 10.40 4.57
N GLY A 130 10.70 10.96 5.76
CA GLY A 130 12.05 11.32 6.22
C GLY A 130 12.97 10.10 6.32
N VAL A 131 12.44 8.95 6.76
CA VAL A 131 13.18 7.67 6.75
C VAL A 131 13.37 7.17 5.31
N MET A 132 12.36 7.28 4.45
CA MET A 132 12.45 6.85 3.05
C MET A 132 13.42 7.71 2.23
N ASP A 133 13.64 8.97 2.59
CA ASP A 133 14.58 9.86 1.92
C ASP A 133 16.04 9.42 2.07
N SER A 134 16.36 8.58 3.07
CA SER A 134 17.69 8.01 3.26
C SER A 134 17.95 6.74 2.42
N LEU A 135 17.00 6.29 1.61
CA LEU A 135 17.13 5.08 0.80
C LEU A 135 18.11 5.28 -0.36
N ASP A 136 18.96 4.27 -0.54
CA ASP A 136 19.65 4.02 -1.80
C ASP A 136 18.71 3.22 -2.72
N ALA A 137 18.05 3.92 -3.65
CA ALA A 137 17.06 3.34 -4.56
C ALA A 137 17.67 2.29 -5.51
N GLU A 138 18.92 2.47 -5.93
CA GLU A 138 19.64 1.54 -6.79
C GLU A 138 19.96 0.24 -6.03
N PHE A 139 20.40 0.36 -4.78
CA PHE A 139 20.57 -0.80 -3.93
C PHE A 139 19.26 -1.58 -3.75
N VAL A 140 18.15 -0.90 -3.46
CA VAL A 140 16.85 -1.56 -3.28
C VAL A 140 16.43 -2.29 -4.56
N ALA A 141 16.54 -1.64 -5.72
CA ALA A 141 16.18 -2.27 -6.99
C ALA A 141 17.04 -3.49 -7.30
N SER A 142 18.36 -3.38 -7.12
CA SER A 142 19.31 -4.49 -7.31
C SER A 142 19.01 -5.65 -6.35
N ALA A 143 18.81 -5.37 -5.07
CA ALA A 143 18.53 -6.38 -4.06
C ALA A 143 17.19 -7.11 -4.31
N ILE A 144 16.11 -6.40 -4.64
CA ILE A 144 14.83 -7.03 -4.99
C ILE A 144 14.95 -7.87 -6.26
N GLN A 145 15.71 -7.40 -7.26
CA GLN A 145 16.00 -8.18 -8.46
C GLN A 145 16.75 -9.46 -8.15
N THR A 146 17.77 -9.40 -7.28
CA THR A 146 18.51 -10.58 -6.80
C THR A 146 17.58 -11.56 -6.08
N MET A 147 16.71 -11.09 -5.17
CA MET A 147 15.74 -11.95 -4.49
C MET A 147 14.78 -12.63 -5.46
N CYS A 148 14.26 -11.88 -6.44
CA CYS A 148 13.25 -12.38 -7.38
C CYS A 148 13.82 -13.24 -8.52
N GLY A 149 15.09 -13.08 -8.85
CA GLY A 149 15.71 -13.65 -10.05
C GLY A 149 15.05 -13.17 -11.36
N ARG A 150 14.43 -11.98 -11.36
CA ARG A 150 13.68 -11.44 -12.50
C ARG A 150 13.82 -9.92 -12.57
N PRO A 151 13.75 -9.31 -13.77
CA PRO A 151 13.75 -7.86 -13.91
C PRO A 151 12.68 -7.16 -13.08
N VAL A 152 13.05 -6.05 -12.44
CA VAL A 152 12.16 -5.24 -11.58
C VAL A 152 11.65 -3.96 -12.25
N GLY A 153 11.93 -3.81 -13.54
CA GLY A 153 11.60 -2.60 -14.31
C GLY A 153 12.34 -1.37 -13.79
N GLU A 154 11.71 -0.21 -13.90
CA GLU A 154 12.26 1.08 -13.46
C GLU A 154 12.08 1.31 -11.95
N LEU A 155 12.40 0.31 -11.11
CA LEU A 155 12.12 0.35 -9.68
C LEU A 155 12.88 1.47 -8.96
N ALA A 156 14.17 1.65 -9.23
CA ALA A 156 14.98 2.71 -8.61
C ALA A 156 14.40 4.10 -8.91
N TRP A 157 14.15 4.39 -10.19
CA TRP A 157 13.50 5.63 -10.63
C TRP A 157 12.13 5.84 -9.98
N PHE A 158 11.33 4.77 -9.86
CA PHE A 158 10.02 4.85 -9.23
C PHE A 158 10.12 5.17 -7.74
N ILE A 159 11.06 4.57 -7.00
CA ILE A 159 11.30 4.88 -5.58
C ILE A 159 11.68 6.36 -5.42
N ASP A 160 12.54 6.89 -6.29
CA ASP A 160 12.86 8.31 -6.31
C ASP A 160 11.64 9.19 -6.54
N ARG A 161 10.77 8.80 -7.48
CA ARG A 161 9.54 9.55 -7.73
C ARG A 161 8.54 9.41 -6.57
N TYR A 162 8.45 8.24 -5.96
CA TYR A 162 7.58 7.93 -4.82
C TYR A 162 7.85 8.88 -3.65
N ARG A 163 9.13 9.03 -3.27
CA ARG A 163 9.53 9.92 -2.16
C ARG A 163 9.35 11.40 -2.47
N GLN A 164 9.53 11.82 -3.73
CA GLN A 164 9.33 13.20 -4.15
C GLN A 164 7.86 13.62 -4.19
N VAL A 165 7.00 12.74 -4.72
CA VAL A 165 5.58 13.06 -4.91
C VAL A 165 4.82 13.03 -3.58
N ARG A 166 5.27 12.20 -2.63
CA ARG A 166 4.64 12.03 -1.31
C ARG A 166 3.12 11.78 -1.39
N PHE A 167 2.69 10.94 -2.35
CA PHE A 167 1.28 10.85 -2.73
C PHE A 167 0.34 10.34 -1.64
N LEU A 168 0.83 9.75 -0.56
CA LEU A 168 -0.03 9.33 0.56
C LEU A 168 -0.75 10.53 1.19
N ALA A 169 -0.13 11.71 1.15
CA ALA A 169 -0.76 12.97 1.58
C ALA A 169 -1.95 13.39 0.70
N ASP A 170 -2.08 12.84 -0.51
CA ASP A 170 -3.23 13.11 -1.37
C ASP A 170 -4.47 12.35 -0.93
N TYR A 171 -4.35 11.33 -0.06
CA TYR A 171 -5.48 10.52 0.33
C TYR A 171 -6.54 11.31 1.09
N SER A 172 -6.18 12.38 1.81
CA SER A 172 -7.13 13.21 2.56
C SER A 172 -7.95 14.16 1.68
N ASP A 173 -7.56 14.37 0.42
CA ASP A 173 -8.28 15.22 -0.53
C ASP A 173 -9.06 14.34 -1.52
N ASP A 174 -10.38 14.52 -1.57
CA ASP A 174 -11.25 13.64 -2.36
C ASP A 174 -10.99 13.72 -3.88
N GLN A 175 -10.60 14.90 -4.40
CA GLN A 175 -10.31 15.07 -5.82
C GLN A 175 -8.96 14.47 -6.18
N ARG A 176 -7.96 14.63 -5.32
CA ARG A 176 -6.66 13.98 -5.51
C ARG A 176 -6.75 12.47 -5.32
N LEU A 177 -7.56 11.98 -4.38
CA LEU A 177 -7.81 10.56 -4.21
C LEU A 177 -8.50 9.97 -5.45
N LEU A 178 -9.48 10.66 -6.04
CA LEU A 178 -10.06 10.26 -7.34
C LEU A 178 -8.99 10.13 -8.42
N MET A 179 -8.09 11.12 -8.54
CA MET A 179 -6.97 11.06 -9.48
C MET A 179 -6.08 9.83 -9.20
N ARG A 180 -5.76 9.52 -7.94
CA ARG A 180 -4.95 8.34 -7.56
C ARG A 180 -5.68 7.03 -7.87
N LEU A 181 -6.99 6.95 -7.63
CA LEU A 181 -7.82 5.82 -8.00
C LEU A 181 -7.83 5.61 -9.52
N ASN A 182 -8.00 6.66 -10.31
CA ASN A 182 -7.96 6.55 -11.78
C ASN A 182 -6.59 6.13 -12.32
N GLN A 183 -5.49 6.51 -11.65
CA GLN A 183 -4.17 5.95 -11.94
C GLN A 183 -4.12 4.43 -11.69
N VAL A 184 -4.80 3.93 -10.65
CA VAL A 184 -4.94 2.48 -10.39
C VAL A 184 -5.81 1.83 -11.48
N MET A 185 -6.98 2.38 -11.78
CA MET A 185 -7.92 1.86 -12.79
C MET A 185 -7.23 1.72 -14.16
N SER A 186 -6.52 2.76 -14.60
CA SER A 186 -5.76 2.73 -15.85
C SER A 186 -4.69 1.62 -15.86
N ARG A 187 -3.95 1.44 -14.75
CA ARG A 187 -2.93 0.38 -14.61
C ARG A 187 -3.52 -1.02 -14.75
N VAL A 188 -4.74 -1.24 -14.25
CA VAL A 188 -5.46 -2.52 -14.38
C VAL A 188 -6.37 -2.61 -15.61
N ARG A 189 -6.32 -1.61 -16.51
CA ARG A 189 -7.09 -1.52 -17.76
C ARG A 189 -8.61 -1.51 -17.53
N LEU A 190 -9.05 -0.82 -16.49
CA LEU A 190 -10.45 -0.53 -16.23
C LEU A 190 -10.73 0.95 -16.55
N ASP A 191 -12.00 1.25 -16.80
CA ASP A 191 -12.45 2.63 -17.07
C ASP A 191 -12.19 3.54 -15.87
N GLU A 192 -11.99 4.82 -16.14
CA GLU A 192 -11.90 5.84 -15.09
C GLU A 192 -13.22 5.96 -14.33
N LEU A 193 -13.11 6.24 -13.04
CA LEU A 193 -14.25 6.50 -12.16
C LEU A 193 -14.91 7.84 -12.54
N PRO A 194 -16.25 7.94 -12.45
CA PRO A 194 -16.97 9.18 -12.73
C PRO A 194 -16.53 10.35 -11.84
N LEU A 195 -16.69 11.57 -12.33
CA LEU A 195 -16.37 12.79 -11.56
C LEU A 195 -17.24 12.97 -10.30
N SER A 196 -18.39 12.28 -10.21
CA SER A 196 -19.24 12.23 -9.03
C SER A 196 -18.82 11.16 -8.02
N PHE A 197 -17.84 10.31 -8.32
CA PHE A 197 -17.32 9.31 -7.39
C PHE A 197 -16.89 9.86 -6.01
N PRO A 198 -16.26 11.05 -5.92
CA PRO A 198 -15.94 11.70 -4.65
C PRO A 198 -17.11 11.84 -3.67
N GLU A 199 -18.36 11.89 -4.14
CA GLU A 199 -19.55 12.01 -3.29
C GLU A 199 -19.71 10.81 -2.33
N LEU A 200 -19.13 9.66 -2.66
CA LEU A 200 -19.15 8.46 -1.80
C LEU A 200 -18.08 8.49 -0.71
N LEU A 201 -16.97 9.20 -0.92
CA LEU A 201 -15.77 9.10 -0.09
C LEU A 201 -15.98 9.51 1.38
N PRO A 202 -16.72 10.59 1.72
CA PRO A 202 -16.91 10.97 3.12
C PRO A 202 -17.56 9.88 3.97
N ALA A 203 -18.60 9.22 3.44
CA ALA A 203 -19.29 8.14 4.15
C ALA A 203 -18.43 6.88 4.26
N MET A 204 -17.60 6.60 3.25
CA MET A 204 -16.66 5.47 3.27
C MET A 204 -15.52 5.71 4.27
N ARG A 205 -14.96 6.93 4.33
CA ARG A 205 -13.95 7.32 5.34
C ARG A 205 -14.48 7.11 6.75
N ALA A 206 -15.68 7.62 7.04
CA ALA A 206 -16.32 7.45 8.35
C ALA A 206 -16.45 5.96 8.72
N ALA A 207 -16.89 5.12 7.78
CA ALA A 207 -17.02 3.68 8.01
C ALA A 207 -15.69 2.95 8.26
N VAL A 208 -14.59 3.40 7.65
CA VAL A 208 -13.24 2.86 7.93
C VAL A 208 -12.75 3.34 9.30
N GLU A 209 -12.90 4.63 9.61
CA GLU A 209 -12.48 5.18 10.92
C GLU A 209 -13.21 4.51 12.08
N GLU A 210 -14.53 4.29 11.96
CA GLU A 210 -15.33 3.56 12.95
C GLU A 210 -14.81 2.15 13.26
N ARG A 211 -14.09 1.53 12.31
CA ARG A 211 -13.56 0.16 12.43
C ARG A 211 -12.04 0.10 12.37
N ARG A 212 -11.35 1.23 12.54
CA ARG A 212 -9.89 1.32 12.42
C ARG A 212 -9.18 0.35 13.35
N GLU A 213 -9.66 0.20 14.58
CA GLU A 213 -9.10 -0.73 15.57
C GLU A 213 -9.24 -2.18 15.12
N GLU A 214 -10.40 -2.59 14.59
CA GLU A 214 -10.59 -3.96 14.07
C GLU A 214 -9.70 -4.24 12.84
N LEU A 215 -9.44 -3.22 12.02
CA LEU A 215 -8.58 -3.32 10.83
C LEU A 215 -7.08 -3.37 11.18
N THR A 216 -6.69 -2.95 12.39
CA THR A 216 -5.29 -2.86 12.83
C THR A 216 -4.95 -3.84 13.97
N ALA A 217 -5.95 -4.53 14.52
CA ALA A 217 -5.79 -5.56 15.53
C ALA A 217 -5.11 -6.80 14.94
N GLN A 218 -3.79 -6.91 15.16
CA GLN A 218 -3.05 -8.11 14.82
C GLN A 218 -3.61 -9.33 15.57
N PRO A 219 -3.67 -10.51 14.94
CA PRO A 219 -3.99 -11.75 15.65
C PRO A 219 -3.02 -11.96 16.81
N ALA A 220 -3.54 -12.42 17.94
CA ALA A 220 -2.76 -12.78 19.12
C ALA A 220 -1.84 -14.00 18.87
#